data_AF-A0A6N6M9A2-F1
#
_entry.id   AF-A0A6N6M9A2-F1
#
_cell.length_a   1.000
_cell.length_b   1.000
_cell.length_c   1.000
_cell.angle_alpha   90.00
_cell.angle_beta   90.00
_cell.angle_gamma   90.00
#
_symmetry.space_group_name_H-M   'P 1'
#
loop_
_entity.id
_entity.type
_entity.pdbx_description
1 polymer ?
#
loop_
_entity_poly.entity_id
_entity_poly.type
_entity_poly.pdbx_seq_one_letter_code
_entity_poly.pdbx_strand_id
1 'polypeptide(L)'
;MELGKIDKGIATLIAAGIAAVISIFTLMLTLFFNRKSEIRSARRKSLEEFIYDVADSVHQLIAISNILLKNKTPESRSNWTDKANKAKMKLKALRPKIRYALWGLDKPIKVLTRLPDYTQYTLESDEVSKKTVKRGSNLGDALDNCIRKCYLNGRSPRFYEIWWLRFLAWKCEKPRNEYKLERDKKLEKQS
;
A
#
# COMPACT_ATOMS: atom_id res chain seq x y z
N MET A 1 2.68 -66.87 26.86
CA MET A 1 2.97 -65.46 27.13
C MET A 1 1.64 -64.77 27.38
N GLU A 2 1.15 -64.84 28.62
CA GLU A 2 -0.08 -64.13 29.00
C GLU A 2 0.27 -62.65 29.13
N LEU A 3 -0.08 -61.85 28.12
CA LEU A 3 -0.15 -60.40 28.22
C LEU A 3 -1.29 -60.06 29.19
N GLY A 4 -0.95 -60.14 30.48
CA GLY A 4 -1.86 -60.02 31.62
C GLY A 4 -2.68 -58.75 31.57
N LYS A 5 -3.98 -58.92 31.82
CA LYS A 5 -5.03 -57.90 31.95
C LYS A 5 -4.48 -56.61 32.59
N ILE A 6 -4.27 -55.58 31.78
CA ILE A 6 -4.11 -54.21 32.28
C ILE A 6 -5.36 -53.92 33.13
N ASP A 7 -5.18 -53.57 34.39
CA ASP A 7 -6.27 -53.20 35.28
C ASP A 7 -7.08 -52.08 34.63
N LYS A 8 -8.38 -52.34 34.41
CA LYS A 8 -9.27 -51.40 33.72
C LYS A 8 -9.20 -50.02 34.36
N GLY A 9 -9.04 -49.96 35.69
CA GLY A 9 -8.89 -48.71 36.45
C GLY A 9 -7.68 -47.88 35.99
N ILE A 10 -6.51 -48.50 35.89
CA ILE A 10 -5.26 -47.86 35.44
C ILE A 10 -5.39 -47.37 33.98
N ALA A 11 -5.99 -48.18 33.11
CA ALA A 11 -6.24 -47.78 31.73
C ALA A 11 -7.13 -46.54 31.63
N THR A 12 -8.22 -46.47 32.40
CA THR A 12 -9.08 -45.27 32.47
C THR A 12 -8.35 -44.04 33.02
N LEU A 13 -7.50 -44.20 34.04
CA LEU A 13 -6.74 -43.08 34.62
C LEU A 13 -5.75 -42.50 33.60
N ILE A 14 -5.03 -43.37 32.87
CA ILE A 14 -4.12 -42.96 31.79
C ILE A 14 -4.90 -42.25 30.68
N ALA A 15 -6.03 -42.81 30.24
CA ALA A 15 -6.86 -42.20 29.21
C ALA A 15 -7.40 -40.82 29.63
N ALA A 16 -7.86 -40.68 30.88
CA ALA A 16 -8.32 -39.40 31.43
C ALA A 16 -7.17 -38.38 31.51
N GLY A 17 -5.97 -38.80 31.91
CA GLY A 17 -4.78 -37.96 31.91
C GLY A 17 -4.42 -37.45 30.52
N ILE A 18 -4.41 -38.33 29.51
CA ILE A 18 -4.16 -37.94 28.11
C ILE A 18 -5.23 -36.98 27.61
N ALA A 19 -6.51 -37.27 27.89
CA ALA A 19 -7.63 -36.40 27.49
C ALA A 19 -7.52 -35.00 28.12
N ALA A 20 -7.12 -34.90 29.39
CA ALA A 20 -6.90 -33.63 30.05
C ALA A 20 -5.76 -32.83 29.40
N VAL A 21 -4.63 -33.48 29.07
CA VAL A 21 -3.51 -32.83 28.38
C VAL A 21 -3.90 -32.34 26.99
N ILE A 22 -4.61 -33.16 26.21
CA ILE A 22 -5.11 -32.77 24.89
C ILE A 22 -6.06 -31.58 25.02
N SER A 23 -6.98 -31.59 25.98
CA SER A 23 -7.93 -30.49 26.22
C SER A 23 -7.23 -29.16 26.53
N ILE A 24 -6.22 -29.18 27.42
CA ILE A 24 -5.41 -28.00 27.75
C ILE A 24 -4.69 -27.49 26.50
N PHE A 25 -4.08 -28.38 25.71
CA PHE A 25 -3.37 -28.01 24.49
C PHE A 25 -4.31 -27.39 23.45
N THR A 26 -5.49 -27.99 23.24
CA THR A 26 -6.52 -27.45 22.34
C THR A 26 -7.01 -26.08 22.81
N LEU A 27 -7.23 -25.88 24.11
CA LEU A 27 -7.61 -24.57 24.66
C LEU A 27 -6.55 -23.51 24.36
N MET A 28 -5.27 -23.81 24.59
CA MET A 28 -4.17 -22.89 24.31
C MET A 28 -4.08 -22.53 22.82
N LEU A 29 -4.22 -23.50 21.92
CA LEU A 29 -4.28 -23.25 20.49
C LEU A 29 -5.47 -22.38 20.10
N THR A 30 -6.66 -22.68 20.62
CA THR A 30 -7.88 -21.90 20.36
C THR A 30 -7.73 -20.45 20.82
N LEU A 31 -7.21 -20.21 22.02
CA LEU A 31 -6.94 -18.85 22.52
C LEU A 31 -5.97 -18.08 21.61
N PHE A 32 -4.92 -18.76 21.15
CA PHE A 32 -3.94 -18.16 20.24
C PHE A 32 -4.55 -17.82 18.86
N PHE A 33 -5.37 -18.71 18.30
CA PHE A 33 -6.06 -18.46 17.03
C PHE A 33 -7.14 -17.37 17.17
N ASN A 34 -7.90 -17.36 18.27
CA ASN A 34 -8.91 -16.34 18.55
C ASN A 34 -8.27 -14.96 18.66
N ARG A 35 -7.19 -14.82 19.45
CA ARG A 35 -6.45 -13.56 19.56
C ARG A 35 -5.93 -13.06 18.21
N LYS A 36 -5.40 -13.96 17.37
CA LYS A 36 -4.96 -13.61 16.01
C LYS A 36 -6.12 -13.17 15.13
N SER A 37 -7.27 -13.83 15.23
CA SER A 37 -8.48 -13.47 14.49
C SER A 37 -9.00 -12.09 14.90
N GLU A 38 -9.07 -11.80 16.19
CA GLU A 38 -9.48 -10.51 16.75
C GLU A 38 -8.56 -9.38 16.27
N ILE A 39 -7.24 -9.56 16.34
CA ILE A 39 -6.28 -8.56 15.85
C ILE A 39 -6.47 -8.31 14.35
N ARG A 40 -6.70 -9.35 13.55
CA ARG A 40 -6.97 -9.21 12.11
C ARG A 40 -8.27 -8.46 11.85
N SER A 41 -9.32 -8.78 12.61
CA SER A 41 -10.63 -8.13 12.52
C SER A 41 -10.54 -6.63 12.86
N ALA A 42 -9.88 -6.29 13.98
CA ALA A 42 -9.66 -4.91 14.39
C ALA A 42 -8.88 -4.10 13.34
N ARG A 43 -7.87 -4.72 12.72
CA ARG A 43 -7.11 -4.09 11.62
C ARG A 43 -7.96 -3.88 10.36
N ARG A 44 -8.80 -4.84 9.98
CA ARG A 44 -9.72 -4.67 8.85
C ARG A 44 -10.66 -3.50 9.08
N LYS A 45 -11.26 -3.45 10.28
CA LYS A 45 -12.15 -2.37 10.68
C LYS A 45 -11.46 -1.01 10.62
N SER A 46 -10.22 -0.90 11.09
CA SER A 46 -9.47 0.37 11.01
C SER A 46 -9.13 0.75 9.57
N LEU A 47 -8.89 -0.22 8.68
CA LEU A 47 -8.56 0.05 7.27
C LEU A 47 -9.79 0.40 6.44
N GLU A 48 -10.94 -0.19 6.75
CA GLU A 48 -12.21 -0.01 6.06
C GLU A 48 -12.64 1.46 6.01
N GLU A 49 -12.36 2.22 7.07
CA GLU A 49 -12.70 3.65 7.19
C GLU A 49 -12.06 4.54 6.10
N PHE A 50 -10.94 4.13 5.51
CA PHE A 50 -10.22 4.98 4.55
C PHE A 50 -9.76 4.26 3.27
N ILE A 51 -9.89 2.94 3.17
CA ILE A 51 -9.39 2.18 2.02
C ILE A 51 -9.98 2.67 0.69
N TYR A 52 -11.28 2.94 0.66
CA TYR A 52 -11.98 3.44 -0.52
C TYR A 52 -11.45 4.82 -0.93
N ASP A 53 -11.34 5.74 0.03
CA ASP A 53 -10.88 7.10 -0.24
C ASP A 53 -9.43 7.14 -0.72
N VAL A 54 -8.58 6.24 -0.23
CA VAL A 54 -7.20 6.12 -0.69
C VAL A 54 -7.15 5.60 -2.12
N ALA A 55 -7.84 4.49 -2.40
CA ALA A 55 -7.88 3.89 -3.73
C ALA A 55 -8.43 4.88 -4.77
N ASP A 56 -9.56 5.53 -4.45
CA ASP A 56 -10.19 6.57 -5.26
C ASP A 56 -9.22 7.73 -5.53
N SER A 57 -8.60 8.30 -4.49
CA SER A 57 -7.68 9.43 -4.67
C SER A 57 -6.44 9.07 -5.49
N VAL A 58 -5.89 7.86 -5.30
CA VAL A 58 -4.75 7.37 -6.09
C VAL A 58 -5.14 7.21 -7.55
N HIS A 59 -6.28 6.56 -7.82
CA HIS A 59 -6.79 6.37 -9.16
C HIS A 59 -7.08 7.70 -9.87
N GLN A 60 -7.74 8.64 -9.17
CA GLN A 60 -7.99 9.99 -9.68
C GLN A 60 -6.70 10.72 -10.06
N LEU A 61 -5.67 10.69 -9.22
CA LEU A 61 -4.39 11.36 -9.51
C LEU A 61 -3.72 10.77 -10.77
N ILE A 62 -3.77 9.45 -10.94
CA ILE A 62 -3.21 8.77 -12.13
C ILE A 62 -4.03 9.09 -13.37
N ALA A 63 -5.37 9.05 -13.29
CA ALA A 63 -6.26 9.40 -14.38
C ALA A 63 -6.07 10.86 -14.83
N ILE A 64 -6.00 11.79 -13.89
CA ILE A 64 -5.75 13.22 -14.18
C ILE A 64 -4.38 13.40 -14.83
N SER A 65 -3.35 12.69 -14.34
CA SER A 65 -2.01 12.74 -14.95
C SER A 65 -2.02 12.22 -16.40
N ASN A 66 -2.76 11.15 -16.69
CA ASN A 66 -2.97 10.67 -18.07
C ASN A 66 -3.73 11.68 -18.95
N ILE A 67 -4.71 12.37 -18.40
CA ILE A 67 -5.48 13.40 -19.12
C ILE A 67 -4.61 14.63 -19.42
N LEU A 68 -3.76 15.05 -18.47
CA LEU A 68 -2.81 16.15 -18.65
C LEU A 68 -1.85 15.91 -19.82
N LEU A 69 -1.45 14.66 -20.08
CA LEU A 69 -0.63 14.31 -21.26
C LEU A 69 -1.35 14.59 -22.59
N LYS A 70 -2.68 14.45 -22.61
CA LYS A 70 -3.49 14.59 -23.84
C LYS A 70 -3.93 16.03 -24.10
N ASN A 71 -4.00 16.85 -23.05
CA ASN A 71 -4.53 18.21 -23.14
C ASN A 71 -3.52 19.21 -23.70
N LYS A 72 -3.91 19.88 -24.79
CA LYS A 72 -3.09 20.88 -25.47
C LYS A 72 -3.43 22.33 -25.07
N THR A 73 -4.67 22.61 -24.69
CA THR A 73 -5.11 23.98 -24.41
C THR A 73 -4.77 24.42 -22.97
N PRO A 74 -4.34 25.67 -22.75
CA PRO A 74 -4.03 26.20 -21.42
C PRO A 74 -5.22 26.16 -20.46
N GLU A 75 -6.42 26.52 -20.93
CA GLU A 75 -7.65 26.52 -20.12
C GLU A 75 -8.00 25.12 -19.60
N SER A 76 -7.94 24.10 -20.48
CA SER A 76 -8.16 22.71 -20.08
C SER A 76 -7.13 22.27 -19.04
N ARG A 77 -5.84 22.61 -19.25
CA ARG A 77 -4.78 22.29 -18.30
C ARG A 77 -5.02 22.91 -16.92
N SER A 78 -5.44 24.17 -16.85
CA SER A 78 -5.76 24.84 -15.59
C SER A 78 -6.89 24.12 -14.85
N ASN A 79 -8.00 23.82 -15.53
CA ASN A 79 -9.13 23.09 -14.94
C ASN A 79 -8.69 21.72 -14.37
N TRP A 80 -7.89 20.96 -15.12
CA TRP A 80 -7.39 19.67 -14.63
C TRP A 80 -6.36 19.78 -13.50
N THR A 81 -5.63 20.89 -13.44
CA THR A 81 -4.73 21.21 -12.32
C THR A 81 -5.52 21.43 -11.03
N ASP A 82 -6.64 22.15 -11.10
CA ASP A 82 -7.50 22.38 -9.94
C ASP A 82 -8.12 21.09 -9.43
N LYS A 83 -8.58 20.22 -10.34
CA LYS A 83 -9.03 18.86 -10.00
C LYS A 83 -7.92 18.04 -9.36
N ALA A 84 -6.70 18.11 -9.90
CA ALA A 84 -5.54 17.45 -9.31
C ALA A 84 -5.30 17.95 -7.87
N ASN A 85 -5.36 19.26 -7.64
CA ASN A 85 -5.14 19.85 -6.33
C ASN A 85 -6.18 19.38 -5.30
N LYS A 86 -7.46 19.26 -5.69
CA LYS A 86 -8.50 18.67 -4.82
C LYS A 86 -8.17 17.23 -4.43
N ALA A 87 -7.84 16.38 -5.40
CA ALA A 87 -7.46 14.99 -5.15
C ALA A 87 -6.18 14.86 -4.29
N LYS A 88 -5.18 15.74 -4.52
CA LYS A 88 -3.98 15.82 -3.70
C LYS A 88 -4.30 16.16 -2.25
N MET A 89 -5.17 17.12 -2.01
CA MET A 89 -5.56 17.52 -0.65
C MET A 89 -6.29 16.39 0.08
N LYS A 90 -7.20 15.68 -0.61
CA LYS A 90 -7.85 14.47 -0.09
C LYS A 90 -6.81 13.42 0.32
N LEU A 91 -5.89 13.05 -0.57
CA LEU A 91 -4.86 12.04 -0.27
C LEU A 91 -3.87 12.50 0.82
N LYS A 92 -3.50 13.79 0.86
CA LYS A 92 -2.66 14.36 1.92
C LYS A 92 -3.35 14.29 3.28
N ALA A 93 -4.65 14.53 3.36
CA ALA A 93 -5.43 14.45 4.60
C ALA A 93 -5.55 13.00 5.12
N LEU A 94 -5.56 12.01 4.22
CA LEU A 94 -5.57 10.59 4.59
C LEU A 94 -4.19 10.09 5.05
N ARG A 95 -3.11 10.74 4.63
CA ARG A 95 -1.73 10.29 4.88
C ARG A 95 -1.40 10.05 6.36
N PRO A 96 -1.77 10.92 7.31
CA PRO A 96 -1.56 10.67 8.75
C PRO A 96 -2.30 9.42 9.24
N LYS A 97 -3.56 9.22 8.82
CA LYS A 97 -4.37 8.04 9.20
C LYS A 97 -3.71 6.76 8.71
N ILE A 98 -3.27 6.76 7.45
CA ILE A 98 -2.58 5.62 6.83
C ILE A 98 -1.24 5.35 7.50
N ARG A 99 -0.49 6.38 7.91
CA ARG A 99 0.84 6.21 8.52
C ARG A 99 0.80 5.31 9.75
N TYR A 100 -0.24 5.43 10.58
CA TYR A 100 -0.40 4.63 11.79
C TYR A 100 -0.95 3.23 11.50
N ALA A 101 -1.90 3.11 10.58
CA ALA A 101 -2.49 1.81 10.24
C ALA A 101 -1.57 0.94 9.35
N LEU A 102 -0.86 1.57 8.41
CA LEU A 102 -0.01 0.94 7.39
C LEU A 102 1.37 1.62 7.37
N TRP A 103 2.15 1.34 8.40
CA TRP A 103 3.50 1.87 8.53
C TRP A 103 4.35 1.58 7.28
N GLY A 104 5.11 2.57 6.84
CA GLY A 104 6.03 2.46 5.70
C GLY A 104 5.46 2.90 4.34
N LEU A 105 4.16 3.17 4.23
CA LEU A 105 3.51 3.61 2.97
C LEU A 105 3.55 5.13 2.71
N ASP A 106 4.09 5.92 3.65
CA ASP A 106 4.13 7.39 3.58
C ASP A 106 4.83 7.92 2.31
N LYS A 107 6.01 7.36 1.99
CA LYS A 107 6.81 7.80 0.83
C LYS A 107 6.10 7.52 -0.50
N PRO A 108 5.61 6.31 -0.81
CA PRO A 108 4.81 6.03 -2.00
C PRO A 108 3.63 6.99 -2.17
N ILE A 109 2.87 7.22 -1.11
CA ILE A 109 1.71 8.13 -1.13
C ILE A 109 2.17 9.56 -1.43
N LYS A 110 3.22 10.03 -0.76
CA LYS A 110 3.80 11.36 -1.03
C LYS A 110 4.23 11.53 -2.49
N VAL A 111 4.86 10.52 -3.08
CA VAL A 111 5.26 10.56 -4.49
C VAL A 111 4.03 10.62 -5.40
N LEU A 112 3.01 9.81 -5.16
CA LEU A 112 1.76 9.84 -5.94
C LEU A 112 1.04 11.18 -5.84
N THR A 113 1.04 11.85 -4.68
CA THR A 113 0.48 13.21 -4.56
C THR A 113 1.19 14.24 -5.42
N ARG A 114 2.45 14.00 -5.82
CA ARG A 114 3.23 14.88 -6.68
C ARG A 114 3.20 14.47 -8.14
N LEU A 115 2.59 13.33 -8.48
CA LEU A 115 2.57 12.80 -9.84
C LEU A 115 2.02 13.82 -10.86
N PRO A 116 0.89 14.52 -10.60
CA PRO A 116 0.40 15.53 -11.55
C PRO A 116 1.39 16.68 -11.76
N ASP A 117 2.11 17.09 -10.71
CA ASP A 117 3.12 18.16 -10.80
C ASP A 117 4.32 17.70 -11.63
N TYR A 118 4.74 16.45 -11.46
CA TYR A 118 5.81 15.86 -12.26
C TYR A 118 5.41 15.75 -13.72
N THR A 119 4.17 15.35 -14.01
CA THR A 119 3.63 15.32 -15.36
C THR A 119 3.64 16.71 -15.98
N GLN A 120 3.09 17.72 -15.30
CA GLN A 120 3.06 19.10 -15.79
C GLN A 120 4.45 19.64 -16.08
N TYR A 121 5.38 19.42 -15.16
CA TYR A 121 6.76 19.88 -15.28
C TYR A 121 7.49 19.24 -16.46
N THR A 122 7.09 18.05 -16.89
CA THR A 122 7.75 17.29 -17.97
C THR A 122 7.01 17.35 -19.31
N LEU A 123 5.94 18.16 -19.42
CA LEU A 123 5.11 18.22 -20.64
C LEU A 123 5.85 18.68 -21.91
N GLU A 124 6.96 19.40 -21.78
CA GLU A 124 7.78 19.79 -22.94
C GLU A 124 8.44 18.58 -23.62
N SER A 125 8.62 17.46 -22.90
CA SER A 125 9.15 16.20 -23.43
C SER A 125 8.10 15.09 -23.31
N ASP A 126 7.47 14.77 -24.43
CA ASP A 126 6.42 13.73 -24.52
C ASP A 126 6.92 12.37 -24.01
N GLU A 127 8.16 11.98 -24.34
CA GLU A 127 8.75 10.72 -23.87
C GLU A 127 8.93 10.69 -22.35
N VAL A 128 9.48 11.75 -21.76
CA VAL A 128 9.73 11.84 -20.32
C VAL A 128 8.42 11.90 -19.54
N SER A 129 7.43 12.66 -20.03
CA SER A 129 6.12 12.78 -19.39
C SER A 129 5.34 11.46 -19.42
N LYS A 130 5.31 10.75 -20.57
CA LYS A 130 4.75 9.39 -20.68
C LYS A 130 5.43 8.41 -19.74
N LYS A 131 6.76 8.43 -19.67
CA LYS A 131 7.56 7.59 -18.77
C LYS A 131 7.25 7.89 -17.30
N THR A 132 7.08 9.16 -16.95
CA THR A 132 6.71 9.60 -15.59
C THR A 132 5.33 9.08 -15.20
N VAL A 133 4.33 9.25 -16.05
CA VAL A 133 2.96 8.76 -15.78
C VAL A 133 2.90 7.23 -15.70
N LYS A 134 3.59 6.52 -16.61
CA LYS A 134 3.67 5.06 -16.58
C LYS A 134 4.28 4.54 -15.26
N ARG A 135 5.36 5.17 -14.78
CA ARG A 135 5.97 4.80 -13.49
C ARG A 135 5.07 5.14 -12.31
N GLY A 136 4.35 6.25 -12.38
CA GLY A 136 3.32 6.61 -11.40
C GLY A 136 2.18 5.60 -11.33
N SER A 137 1.69 5.14 -12.49
CA SER A 137 0.66 4.09 -12.58
C SER A 137 1.13 2.80 -11.90
N ASN A 138 2.32 2.31 -12.27
CA ASN A 138 2.88 1.10 -11.67
C ASN A 138 3.05 1.22 -10.14
N LEU A 139 3.41 2.41 -9.64
CA LEU A 139 3.50 2.68 -8.21
C LEU A 139 2.11 2.64 -7.55
N GLY A 140 1.11 3.24 -8.20
CA GLY A 140 -0.29 3.20 -7.77
C GLY A 140 -0.83 1.77 -7.68
N ASP A 141 -0.66 0.98 -8.73
CA ASP A 141 -1.11 -0.41 -8.79
C ASP A 141 -0.44 -1.27 -7.71
N ALA A 142 0.87 -1.08 -7.49
CA ALA A 142 1.60 -1.78 -6.45
C ALA A 142 1.12 -1.36 -5.03
N LEU A 143 0.85 -0.07 -4.84
CA LEU A 143 0.37 0.47 -3.57
C LEU A 143 -1.03 -0.08 -3.25
N ASP A 144 -1.96 -0.01 -4.21
CA ASP A 144 -3.32 -0.52 -4.06
C ASP A 144 -3.32 -2.02 -3.77
N ASN A 145 -2.52 -2.80 -4.52
CA ASN A 145 -2.32 -4.22 -4.24
C ASN A 145 -1.80 -4.50 -2.83
N CYS A 146 -0.88 -3.67 -2.32
CA CYS A 146 -0.36 -3.80 -0.97
C CYS A 146 -1.46 -3.53 0.08
N ILE A 147 -2.22 -2.43 -0.09
CA ILE A 147 -3.33 -2.05 0.80
C ILE A 147 -4.40 -3.15 0.79
N ARG A 148 -4.79 -3.63 -0.39
CA ARG A 148 -5.75 -4.74 -0.56
C ARG A 148 -5.28 -6.00 0.16
N LYS A 149 -4.02 -6.39 0.01
CA LYS A 149 -3.45 -7.54 0.74
C LYS A 149 -3.44 -7.33 2.25
N CYS A 150 -3.18 -6.11 2.73
CA CYS A 150 -3.23 -5.78 4.15
C CYS A 150 -4.65 -5.91 4.70
N TYR A 151 -5.65 -5.40 3.96
CA TYR A 151 -7.06 -5.51 4.30
C TYR A 151 -7.53 -6.98 4.32
N LEU A 152 -7.43 -7.71 3.20
CA LEU A 152 -7.92 -9.09 3.10
C LEU A 152 -7.32 -10.01 4.17
N ASN A 153 -6.01 -9.87 4.42
CA ASN A 153 -5.32 -10.71 5.40
C ASN A 153 -5.34 -10.16 6.83
N GLY A 154 -5.88 -8.95 7.07
CA GLY A 154 -5.86 -8.29 8.38
C GLY A 154 -4.44 -8.08 8.93
N ARG A 155 -3.48 -7.75 8.07
CA ARG A 155 -2.06 -7.63 8.43
C ARG A 155 -1.48 -6.28 8.03
N SER A 156 -0.31 -5.95 8.57
CA SER A 156 0.46 -4.79 8.13
C SER A 156 1.26 -5.13 6.85
N PRO A 157 1.75 -4.11 6.12
CA PRO A 157 2.65 -4.32 5.00
C PRO A 157 3.90 -5.07 5.46
N ARG A 158 4.34 -6.06 4.69
CA ARG A 158 5.59 -6.78 4.96
C ARG A 158 6.78 -5.92 4.53
N PHE A 159 7.94 -6.18 5.12
CA PHE A 159 9.16 -5.43 4.84
C PHE A 159 9.51 -5.37 3.35
N TYR A 160 9.40 -6.51 2.63
CA TYR A 160 9.67 -6.56 1.19
C TYR A 160 8.64 -5.76 0.38
N GLU A 161 7.37 -5.69 0.80
CA GLU A 161 6.34 -4.88 0.14
C GLU A 161 6.66 -3.39 0.30
N ILE A 162 7.06 -2.98 1.51
CA ILE A 162 7.50 -1.61 1.79
C ILE A 162 8.74 -1.26 0.96
N TRP A 163 9.74 -2.14 0.94
CA TRP A 163 10.98 -1.92 0.20
C TRP A 163 10.72 -1.80 -1.31
N TRP A 164 9.90 -2.69 -1.86
CA TRP A 164 9.50 -2.64 -3.27
C TRP A 164 8.77 -1.34 -3.63
N LEU A 165 7.83 -0.91 -2.79
CA LEU A 165 7.13 0.36 -2.99
C LEU A 165 8.05 1.57 -2.90
N ARG A 166 9.02 1.56 -1.98
CA ARG A 166 10.04 2.63 -1.91
C ARG A 166 10.92 2.67 -3.15
N PHE A 167 11.28 1.51 -3.68
CA PHE A 167 12.02 1.39 -4.93
C PHE A 167 11.21 1.92 -6.13
N LEU A 168 9.93 1.56 -6.24
CA LEU A 168 9.04 2.10 -7.27
C LEU A 168 8.85 3.62 -7.12
N ALA A 169 8.72 4.13 -5.90
CA ALA A 169 8.62 5.56 -5.61
C ALA A 169 9.87 6.31 -6.09
N TRP A 170 11.06 5.80 -5.79
CA TRP A 170 12.32 6.34 -6.30
C TRP A 170 12.39 6.30 -7.83
N LYS A 171 11.99 5.17 -8.45
CA LYS A 171 11.91 5.06 -9.91
C LYS A 171 10.97 6.09 -10.52
N CYS A 172 9.84 6.40 -9.87
CA CYS A 172 8.88 7.39 -10.32
C CYS A 172 9.45 8.82 -10.29
N GLU A 173 10.26 9.17 -9.28
CA GLU A 173 10.89 10.48 -9.16
C GLU A 173 12.05 10.69 -10.17
N LYS A 174 12.72 9.60 -10.55
CA LYS A 174 13.94 9.62 -11.37
C LYS A 174 13.81 10.39 -12.71
N PRO A 175 12.81 10.17 -13.59
CA PRO A 175 12.73 10.85 -14.89
C PRO A 175 12.61 12.36 -14.75
N ARG A 176 11.81 12.82 -13.77
CA ARG A 176 11.64 14.25 -13.50
C ARG A 176 12.95 14.87 -13.00
N ASN A 177 13.71 14.17 -12.17
CA ASN A 177 14.98 14.68 -11.66
C ASN A 177 16.06 14.73 -12.76
N GLU A 178 16.13 13.70 -13.61
CA GLU A 178 17.00 13.68 -14.80
C GLU A 178 16.67 14.85 -15.74
N TYR A 179 15.38 15.01 -16.06
CA TYR A 179 14.91 16.10 -16.91
C TYR A 179 15.18 17.49 -16.32
N LYS A 180 15.03 17.67 -15.00
CA LYS A 180 15.40 18.92 -14.33
C LYS A 180 16.88 19.25 -14.55
N LEU A 181 17.78 18.28 -14.34
CA LEU A 181 19.22 18.47 -14.52
C LEU A 181 19.58 18.82 -15.97
N GLU A 182 18.93 18.19 -16.94
CA GLU A 182 19.14 18.49 -18.37
C GLU A 182 18.65 19.89 -18.74
N ARG A 183 17.50 20.31 -18.22
CA ARG A 183 16.94 21.63 -18.44
C ARG A 183 17.81 22.72 -17.83
N ASP A 184 18.23 22.57 -16.58
CA ASP A 184 19.06 23.56 -15.87
C ASP A 184 20.39 23.78 -16.62
N LYS A 185 21.04 22.71 -17.11
CA LYS A 185 22.25 22.78 -17.95
C LYS A 185 22.05 23.50 -19.28
N LYS A 186 20.84 23.46 -19.86
CA LYS A 186 20.54 24.18 -21.12
C LYS A 186 20.40 25.67 -20.86
N LEU A 187 19.80 26.06 -19.74
CA LEU A 187 19.63 27.46 -19.35
C LEU A 187 20.98 28.12 -19.03
N GLU A 188 21.87 27.43 -18.32
CA GLU A 188 23.23 27.92 -18.02
C GLU A 188 24.09 28.17 -19.26
N LYS A 189 23.82 27.46 -20.37
CA LYS A 189 24.53 27.67 -21.65
C LYS A 189 23.98 28.85 -22.45
N GLN A 190 22.79 29.34 -22.10
CA GLN A 190 22.11 30.44 -22.78
C GLN A 190 22.30 31.79 -22.08
N SER A 191 22.73 31.77 -20.80
CA SER A 191 23.16 32.93 -20.02
C SER A 191 24.63 33.26 -20.25
#